data_AF-A0A176RTL8-F1
#
_entry.id   AF-A0A176RTL8-F1
#
_cell.length_a   1.000
_cell.length_b   1.000
_cell.length_c   1.000
_cell.angle_alpha   90.00
_cell.angle_beta   90.00
_cell.angle_gamma   90.00
#
_symmetry.space_group_name_H-M   'P 1'
#
loop_
_entity.id
_entity.type
_entity.pdbx_description
1 polymer ?
#
loop_
_entity_poly.entity_id
_entity_poly.type
_entity_poly.pdbx_seq_one_letter_code
_entity_poly.pdbx_strand_id
1 'polypeptide(L)'
;MKQAYIVTDSKTELEILKKLLPEPIKKNIEFVVVASSSASSVSSSILMAKRLPVVLVIDAHTDDESMISERQDTLQYLLRQTAAYVPFKVLFAVPTIETIFFQDKSLLEQIINHKFTEIEWELAKYHPKKSLTYFLGENPLSKIVNNLTDKTINVLQKHPFIIELVEFLSSVIDKKMITDN
;
A
#
# COMPACT_ATOMS: atom_id res chain seq x y z
N MET A 1 -16.69 -15.24 2.59
CA MET A 1 -16.53 -14.78 1.19
C MET A 1 -15.73 -13.49 1.21
N LYS A 2 -14.98 -13.19 0.14
CA LYS A 2 -14.26 -11.91 0.01
C LYS A 2 -15.24 -10.78 -0.26
N GLN A 3 -14.98 -9.61 0.30
CA GLN A 3 -15.85 -8.43 0.28
C GLN A 3 -15.22 -7.25 -0.46
N ALA A 4 -13.89 -7.22 -0.60
CA ALA A 4 -13.18 -6.17 -1.32
C ALA A 4 -11.93 -6.72 -2.01
N TYR A 5 -11.41 -5.96 -2.96
CA TYR A 5 -10.18 -6.25 -3.68
C TYR A 5 -9.14 -5.16 -3.44
N ILE A 6 -7.89 -5.56 -3.28
CA ILE A 6 -6.73 -4.68 -3.44
C ILE A 6 -6.00 -5.10 -4.70
N VAL A 7 -5.86 -4.16 -5.64
CA VAL A 7 -5.10 -4.32 -6.87
C VAL A 7 -3.82 -3.51 -6.75
N THR A 8 -2.69 -4.13 -7.03
CA THR A 8 -1.35 -3.53 -7.05
C THR A 8 -0.59 -4.02 -8.27
N ASP A 9 0.41 -3.26 -8.72
CA ASP A 9 1.23 -3.64 -9.86
C ASP A 9 2.48 -4.46 -9.49
N SER A 10 2.72 -4.66 -8.20
CA SER A 10 3.94 -5.28 -7.69
C SER A 10 3.67 -6.31 -6.60
N LYS A 11 4.31 -7.48 -6.73
CA LYS A 11 4.29 -8.52 -5.68
C LYS A 11 4.84 -7.99 -4.35
N THR A 12 5.80 -7.08 -4.44
CA THR A 12 6.47 -6.50 -3.29
C THR A 12 5.52 -5.63 -2.46
N GLU A 13 4.75 -4.76 -3.12
CA GLU A 13 3.72 -3.93 -2.47
C GLU A 13 2.69 -4.82 -1.77
N LEU A 14 2.23 -5.86 -2.47
CA LEU A 14 1.26 -6.81 -1.91
C LEU A 14 1.76 -7.46 -0.62
N GLU A 15 3.02 -7.89 -0.54
CA GLU A 15 3.57 -8.52 0.66
C GLU A 15 3.68 -7.54 1.85
N ILE A 16 4.02 -6.28 1.58
CA ILE A 16 4.02 -5.21 2.60
C ILE A 16 2.58 -5.00 3.11
N LEU A 17 1.63 -4.84 2.21
CA LEU A 17 0.22 -4.62 2.56
C LEU A 17 -0.35 -5.79 3.36
N LYS A 18 -0.08 -7.04 2.99
CA LYS A 18 -0.52 -8.22 3.75
C LYS A 18 0.00 -8.26 5.18
N LYS A 19 1.20 -7.72 5.41
CA LYS A 19 1.83 -7.69 6.74
C LYS A 19 1.33 -6.52 7.58
N LEU A 20 1.03 -5.39 6.96
CA LEU A 20 0.58 -4.18 7.64
C LEU A 20 -0.94 -4.11 7.85
N LEU A 21 -1.74 -4.78 7.03
CA LEU A 21 -3.19 -4.77 7.19
C LEU A 21 -3.63 -5.61 8.42
N PRO A 22 -4.54 -5.09 9.26
CA PRO A 22 -5.11 -5.84 10.37
C PRO A 22 -5.77 -7.16 9.91
N GLU A 23 -5.61 -8.23 10.69
CA GLU A 23 -6.17 -9.56 10.40
C GLU A 23 -7.68 -9.57 10.08
N PRO A 24 -8.56 -8.85 10.81
CA PRO A 24 -9.99 -8.84 10.52
C PRO A 24 -10.31 -8.32 9.12
N ILE A 25 -9.55 -7.32 8.65
CA ILE A 25 -9.69 -6.72 7.34
C ILE A 25 -9.11 -7.65 6.26
N LYS A 26 -7.90 -8.16 6.50
CA LYS A 26 -7.18 -9.02 5.56
C LYS A 26 -7.95 -10.28 5.16
N LYS A 27 -8.68 -10.91 6.10
CA LYS A 27 -9.50 -12.11 5.81
C LYS A 27 -10.58 -11.84 4.77
N ASN A 28 -11.10 -10.62 4.72
CA ASN A 28 -12.19 -10.21 3.84
C ASN A 28 -11.72 -9.62 2.50
N ILE A 29 -10.40 -9.56 2.25
CA ILE A 29 -9.83 -8.95 1.04
C ILE A 29 -9.20 -10.00 0.13
N GLU A 30 -9.45 -9.86 -1.16
CA GLU A 30 -8.69 -10.55 -2.21
C GLU A 30 -7.57 -9.64 -2.73
N PHE A 31 -6.35 -10.13 -2.81
CA PHE A 31 -5.22 -9.37 -3.34
C PHE A 31 -4.92 -9.80 -4.77
N VAL A 32 -4.72 -8.83 -5.67
CA VAL A 32 -4.46 -9.08 -7.08
C VAL A 32 -3.24 -8.29 -7.51
N VAL A 33 -2.24 -8.99 -8.06
CA VAL A 33 -1.06 -8.37 -8.69
C VAL A 33 -1.25 -8.39 -10.19
N VAL A 34 -1.04 -7.24 -10.81
CA VAL A 34 -1.17 -7.06 -12.27
C VAL A 34 0.03 -6.29 -12.81
N ALA A 35 0.18 -6.20 -14.12
CA ALA A 35 1.13 -5.22 -14.67
C ALA A 35 0.58 -3.80 -14.50
N SER A 36 1.44 -2.80 -14.30
CA SER A 36 1.02 -1.40 -14.11
C SER A 36 0.13 -0.90 -15.25
N SER A 37 0.43 -1.30 -16.49
CA SER A 37 -0.37 -0.98 -17.69
C SER A 37 -1.79 -1.57 -17.68
N SER A 38 -2.03 -2.63 -16.90
CA SER A 38 -3.31 -3.34 -16.80
C SER A 38 -4.07 -3.00 -15.52
N ALA A 39 -3.52 -2.18 -14.63
CA ALA A 39 -4.09 -1.99 -13.30
C ALA A 39 -5.49 -1.35 -13.32
N SER A 40 -5.71 -0.36 -14.19
CA SER A 40 -7.01 0.30 -14.37
C SER A 40 -8.05 -0.60 -15.05
N SER A 41 -7.64 -1.40 -16.05
CA SER A 41 -8.54 -2.28 -16.79
C SER A 41 -8.98 -3.48 -15.96
N VAL A 42 -8.08 -4.08 -15.19
CA VAL A 42 -8.41 -5.17 -14.26
C VAL A 42 -9.30 -4.66 -13.13
N SER A 43 -8.98 -3.50 -12.55
CA SER A 43 -9.81 -2.87 -11.51
C SER A 43 -11.23 -2.60 -12.03
N SER A 44 -11.37 -2.01 -13.23
CA SER A 44 -12.66 -1.81 -13.89
C SER A 44 -13.43 -3.13 -14.10
N SER A 45 -12.73 -4.18 -14.52
CA SER A 45 -13.34 -5.49 -14.75
C SER A 45 -13.88 -6.10 -13.44
N ILE A 46 -13.15 -5.95 -12.33
CA ILE A 46 -13.61 -6.38 -11.01
C ILE A 46 -14.85 -5.59 -10.60
N LEU A 47 -14.82 -4.26 -10.73
CA LEU A 47 -15.96 -3.40 -10.39
C LEU A 47 -17.22 -3.81 -11.17
N MET A 48 -17.10 -4.06 -12.48
CA MET A 48 -18.24 -4.42 -13.34
C MET A 48 -18.75 -5.83 -13.11
N ALA A 49 -17.84 -6.82 -13.09
CA ALA A 49 -18.20 -8.23 -13.13
C ALA A 49 -18.44 -8.82 -11.73
N LYS A 50 -17.66 -8.39 -10.72
CA LYS A 50 -17.78 -8.87 -9.34
C LYS A 50 -18.68 -7.99 -8.49
N ARG A 51 -18.86 -6.72 -8.87
CA ARG A 51 -19.64 -5.73 -8.10
C ARG A 51 -19.16 -5.60 -6.65
N LEU A 52 -17.85 -5.76 -6.44
CA LEU A 52 -17.21 -5.65 -5.13
C LEU A 52 -16.26 -4.44 -5.11
N PRO A 53 -16.15 -3.75 -3.96
CA PRO A 53 -15.24 -2.63 -3.78
C PRO A 53 -13.79 -2.93 -4.20
N VAL A 54 -13.12 -1.93 -4.79
CA VAL A 54 -11.72 -2.04 -5.24
C VAL A 54 -10.89 -0.89 -4.70
N VAL A 55 -9.74 -1.22 -4.10
CA VAL A 55 -8.64 -0.27 -3.89
C VAL A 55 -7.55 -0.54 -4.90
N LEU A 56 -7.20 0.47 -5.68
CA LEU A 56 -6.04 0.46 -6.56
C LEU A 56 -4.87 1.15 -5.86
N VAL A 57 -3.83 0.38 -5.52
CA VAL A 57 -2.59 0.86 -4.91
C VAL A 57 -1.51 0.89 -5.98
N ILE A 58 -0.84 2.03 -6.15
CA ILE A 58 0.25 2.20 -7.12
C ILE A 58 1.32 3.12 -6.53
N ASP A 59 2.58 2.83 -6.79
CA ASP A 59 3.66 3.78 -6.57
C ASP A 59 3.55 5.02 -7.50
N ALA A 60 3.81 6.21 -6.95
CA ALA A 60 3.87 7.45 -7.72
C ALA A 60 5.11 7.50 -8.61
N HIS A 61 6.24 6.94 -8.15
CA HIS A 61 7.59 7.05 -8.74
C HIS A 61 8.09 8.49 -8.94
N THR A 62 7.42 9.45 -8.31
CA THR A 62 7.74 10.88 -8.31
C THR A 62 7.17 11.48 -7.03
N ASP A 63 7.69 12.62 -6.61
CA ASP A 63 7.18 13.49 -5.55
C ASP A 63 6.51 14.76 -6.10
N ASP A 64 6.51 14.94 -7.43
CA ASP A 64 5.82 16.05 -8.09
C ASP A 64 4.30 15.92 -7.95
N GLU A 65 3.72 16.78 -7.10
CA GLU A 65 2.29 16.80 -6.79
C GLU A 65 1.42 16.99 -8.04
N SER A 66 1.88 17.74 -9.05
CA SER A 66 1.13 18.00 -10.28
C SER A 66 1.00 16.73 -11.12
N MET A 67 2.09 15.98 -11.27
CA MET A 67 2.11 14.69 -11.96
C MET A 67 1.28 13.64 -11.23
N ILE A 68 1.34 13.62 -9.90
CA ILE A 68 0.55 12.71 -9.07
C ILE A 68 -0.95 13.02 -9.23
N SER A 69 -1.32 14.29 -9.12
CA SER A 69 -2.71 14.74 -9.27
C SER A 69 -3.28 14.38 -10.64
N GLU A 70 -2.54 14.67 -11.72
CA GLU A 70 -2.99 14.35 -13.08
C GLU A 70 -3.23 12.84 -13.28
N ARG A 71 -2.29 12.01 -12.82
CA ARG A 71 -2.43 10.55 -12.88
C ARG A 71 -3.61 10.06 -12.03
N GLN A 72 -3.78 10.64 -10.86
CA GLN A 72 -4.88 10.32 -9.95
C GLN A 72 -6.24 10.68 -10.57
N ASP A 73 -6.39 11.86 -11.17
CA ASP A 73 -7.62 12.29 -11.83
C ASP A 73 -7.94 11.38 -13.02
N THR A 74 -6.93 11.02 -13.81
CA THR A 74 -7.08 10.08 -14.93
C THR A 74 -7.60 8.73 -14.47
N LEU A 75 -6.97 8.11 -13.45
CA LEU A 75 -7.39 6.80 -12.95
C LEU A 75 -8.78 6.86 -12.28
N GLN A 76 -9.05 7.91 -11.52
CA GLN A 76 -10.37 8.11 -10.91
C GLN A 76 -11.46 8.24 -11.96
N TYR A 77 -11.22 9.00 -13.02
CA TYR A 77 -12.16 9.16 -14.12
C TYR A 77 -12.48 7.81 -14.79
N LEU A 78 -11.44 7.04 -15.14
CA LEU A 78 -11.60 5.72 -15.78
C LEU A 78 -12.39 4.74 -14.92
N LEU A 79 -12.06 4.64 -13.61
CA LEU A 79 -12.75 3.73 -12.71
C LEU A 79 -14.19 4.18 -12.41
N ARG A 80 -14.43 5.49 -12.32
CA ARG A 80 -15.78 6.02 -12.06
C ARG A 80 -16.77 5.66 -13.15
N GLN A 81 -16.33 5.61 -14.40
CA GLN A 81 -17.17 5.22 -15.53
C GLN A 81 -17.68 3.76 -15.42
N THR A 82 -16.91 2.87 -14.80
CA THR A 82 -17.20 1.43 -14.73
C THR A 82 -17.76 0.99 -13.38
N ALA A 83 -17.56 1.79 -12.33
CA ALA A 83 -17.95 1.48 -10.97
C ALA A 83 -19.45 1.23 -10.77
N ALA A 84 -20.32 1.93 -11.51
CA ALA A 84 -21.78 1.79 -11.43
C ALA A 84 -22.29 1.66 -9.97
N TYR A 85 -21.90 2.63 -9.14
CA TYR A 85 -22.16 2.77 -7.69
C TYR A 85 -21.36 1.88 -6.73
N VAL A 86 -20.50 0.98 -7.24
CA VAL A 86 -19.58 0.21 -6.39
C VAL A 86 -18.46 1.14 -5.89
N PRO A 87 -18.20 1.21 -4.57
CA PRO A 87 -17.13 2.05 -4.03
C PRO A 87 -15.75 1.65 -4.57
N PHE A 88 -14.92 2.63 -4.87
CA PHE A 88 -13.52 2.41 -5.20
C PHE A 88 -12.64 3.52 -4.65
N LYS A 89 -11.34 3.23 -4.51
CA LYS A 89 -10.34 4.20 -4.11
C LYS A 89 -9.06 3.98 -4.92
N VAL A 90 -8.42 5.07 -5.31
CA VAL A 90 -7.06 5.06 -5.87
C VAL A 90 -6.15 5.66 -4.82
N LEU A 91 -5.09 4.94 -4.46
CA LEU A 91 -4.10 5.38 -3.48
C LEU A 91 -2.71 5.34 -4.12
N PHE A 92 -2.02 6.47 -4.03
CA PHE A 92 -0.63 6.58 -4.45
C PHE A 92 0.30 6.46 -3.24
N ALA A 93 1.29 5.58 -3.33
CA ALA A 93 2.41 5.61 -2.43
C ALA A 93 3.47 6.56 -2.99
N VAL A 94 3.85 7.59 -2.23
CA VAL A 94 4.71 8.68 -2.72
C VAL A 94 6.07 8.67 -1.99
N PRO A 95 7.20 8.61 -2.72
CA PRO A 95 7.29 8.24 -4.13
C PRO A 95 6.99 6.75 -4.36
N THR A 96 7.22 5.90 -3.35
CA THR A 96 6.94 4.46 -3.38
C THR A 96 6.49 3.96 -2.00
N ILE A 97 5.92 2.75 -1.94
CA ILE A 97 5.38 2.15 -0.70
C ILE A 97 6.43 1.98 0.41
N GLU A 98 7.70 1.85 0.04
CA GLU A 98 8.81 1.70 0.99
C GLU A 98 8.95 2.91 1.92
N THR A 99 8.40 4.07 1.54
CA THR A 99 8.34 5.28 2.39
C THR A 99 7.72 5.01 3.76
N ILE A 100 6.83 4.02 3.86
CA ILE A 100 6.21 3.61 5.13
C ILE A 100 7.28 3.23 6.17
N PHE A 101 8.40 2.63 5.75
CA PHE A 101 9.49 2.26 6.64
C PHE A 101 10.31 3.46 7.13
N PHE A 102 10.22 4.61 6.45
CA PHE A 102 10.97 5.82 6.75
C PHE A 102 10.20 6.82 7.63
N GLN A 103 9.08 6.42 8.23
CA GLN A 103 8.36 7.29 9.17
C GLN A 103 9.00 7.35 10.57
N ASP A 104 9.73 6.31 10.97
CA ASP A 104 10.36 6.19 12.28
C ASP A 104 11.81 5.73 12.10
N LYS A 105 12.73 6.66 12.36
CA LYS A 105 14.16 6.46 12.20
C LYS A 105 14.69 5.33 13.07
N SER A 106 14.41 5.37 14.37
CA SER A 106 14.91 4.40 15.33
C SER A 106 14.42 2.99 15.03
N LEU A 107 13.17 2.86 14.58
CA LEU A 107 12.60 1.59 14.15
C LEU A 107 13.34 1.04 12.93
N LEU A 108 13.57 1.86 11.90
CA LEU A 108 14.28 1.37 10.70
C LEU A 108 15.71 0.98 11.04
N GLU A 109 16.43 1.80 11.82
CA GLU A 109 17.80 1.53 12.27
C GLU A 109 17.93 0.18 12.97
N GLN A 110 16.93 -0.20 13.77
CA GLN A 110 16.87 -1.51 14.42
C GLN A 110 16.66 -2.65 13.43
N ILE A 111 15.79 -2.48 12.42
CA ILE A 111 15.52 -3.51 11.41
C ILE A 111 16.75 -3.75 10.54
N ILE A 112 17.43 -2.67 10.11
CA ILE A 112 18.57 -2.78 9.19
C ILE A 112 19.91 -2.92 9.91
N ASN A 113 19.92 -2.86 11.25
CA ASN A 113 21.10 -2.86 12.10
C ASN A 113 22.18 -1.84 11.66
N HIS A 114 21.73 -0.64 11.33
CA HIS A 114 22.58 0.48 10.89
C HIS A 114 22.01 1.77 11.45
N LYS A 115 22.89 2.65 11.95
CA LYS A 115 22.50 3.98 12.43
C LYS A 115 22.71 5.01 11.32
N PHE A 116 21.66 5.73 10.97
CA PHE A 116 21.72 6.76 9.96
C PHE A 116 22.25 8.07 10.56
N THR A 117 23.16 8.72 9.86
CA THR A 117 23.38 10.16 10.05
C THR A 117 22.13 10.95 9.65
N GLU A 118 22.08 12.24 9.99
CA GLU A 118 20.96 13.11 9.56
C GLU A 118 20.89 13.21 8.03
N ILE A 119 22.03 13.38 7.37
CA ILE A 119 22.09 13.50 5.90
C ILE A 119 21.66 12.19 5.23
N GLU A 120 22.14 11.04 5.71
CA GLU A 120 21.74 9.74 5.16
C GLU A 120 20.24 9.50 5.34
N TRP A 121 19.68 9.91 6.49
CA TRP A 121 18.24 9.78 6.74
C TRP A 121 17.41 10.62 5.78
N GLU A 122 17.76 11.90 5.58
CA GLU A 122 17.07 12.78 4.64
C GLU A 122 17.15 12.26 3.20
N LEU A 123 18.35 11.84 2.76
CA LEU A 123 18.53 11.24 1.44
C LEU A 123 17.74 9.94 1.28
N ALA A 124 17.64 9.15 2.35
CA ALA A 124 16.93 7.89 2.30
C ALA A 124 15.41 8.05 2.18
N LYS A 125 14.82 9.07 2.81
CA LYS A 125 13.40 9.43 2.60
C LYS A 125 13.09 9.82 1.16
N TYR A 126 14.04 10.47 0.47
CA TYR A 126 13.86 10.89 -0.91
C TYR A 126 13.93 9.73 -1.91
N HIS A 127 14.72 8.69 -1.58
CA HIS A 127 14.91 7.52 -2.44
C HIS A 127 14.74 6.21 -1.67
N PRO A 128 13.55 5.95 -1.09
CA PRO A 128 13.35 4.89 -0.10
C PRO A 128 13.71 3.50 -0.65
N LYS A 129 13.23 3.16 -1.85
CA LYS A 129 13.55 1.90 -2.52
C LYS A 129 15.05 1.71 -2.78
N LYS A 130 15.74 2.75 -3.25
CA LYS A 130 17.19 2.68 -3.53
C LYS A 130 17.98 2.54 -2.24
N SER A 131 17.61 3.27 -1.20
CA SER A 131 18.27 3.23 0.10
C SER A 131 18.13 1.88 0.76
N LEU A 132 16.93 1.30 0.78
CA LEU A 132 16.76 -0.06 1.33
C LEU A 132 17.59 -1.09 0.56
N THR A 133 17.65 -0.97 -0.78
CA THR A 133 18.52 -1.82 -1.61
C THR A 133 20.00 -1.63 -1.28
N TYR A 134 20.44 -0.39 -1.02
CA TYR A 134 21.82 -0.09 -0.66
C TYR A 134 22.23 -0.74 0.67
N PHE A 135 21.39 -0.65 1.71
CA PHE A 135 21.72 -1.18 3.04
C PHE A 135 21.52 -2.68 3.18
N LEU A 136 20.51 -3.25 2.51
CA LEU A 136 20.12 -4.65 2.68
C LEU A 136 20.49 -5.54 1.48
N GLY A 137 20.99 -4.97 0.39
CA GLY A 137 21.32 -5.69 -0.84
C GLY A 137 20.09 -6.23 -1.55
N GLU A 138 20.20 -7.43 -2.13
CA GLU A 138 19.09 -8.06 -2.84
C GLU A 138 17.92 -8.41 -1.91
N ASN A 139 16.71 -8.24 -2.44
CA ASN A 139 15.44 -8.49 -1.75
C ASN A 139 15.35 -7.78 -0.39
N PRO A 140 15.56 -6.46 -0.33
CA PRO A 140 15.59 -5.72 0.93
C PRO A 140 14.27 -5.84 1.71
N LEU A 141 13.17 -5.95 0.99
CA LEU A 141 11.83 -5.92 1.57
C LEU A 141 11.40 -7.24 2.18
N SER A 142 11.82 -8.38 1.64
CA SER A 142 11.59 -9.66 2.30
C SER A 142 12.34 -9.72 3.63
N LYS A 143 13.57 -9.18 3.68
CA LYS A 143 14.36 -9.06 4.92
C LYS A 143 13.67 -8.17 5.95
N ILE A 144 13.12 -7.04 5.53
CA ILE A 144 12.37 -6.15 6.43
C ILE A 144 11.11 -6.85 6.93
N VAL A 145 10.26 -7.34 6.03
CA VAL A 145 8.96 -7.97 6.35
C VAL A 145 9.12 -9.15 7.31
N ASN A 146 10.18 -9.95 7.15
CA ASN A 146 10.47 -11.08 8.03
C ASN A 146 10.91 -10.66 9.44
N ASN A 147 11.46 -9.47 9.61
CA ASN A 147 11.92 -8.94 10.90
C ASN A 147 10.90 -8.00 11.58
N LEU A 148 9.71 -7.81 10.98
CA LEU A 148 8.65 -6.99 11.59
C LEU A 148 8.04 -7.70 12.80
N THR A 149 8.21 -7.12 13.97
CA THR A 149 7.52 -7.50 15.22
C THR A 149 6.15 -6.84 15.32
N ASP A 150 5.26 -7.34 16.17
CA ASP A 150 3.94 -6.72 16.40
C ASP A 150 4.05 -5.26 16.85
N LYS A 151 5.06 -4.94 17.67
CA LYS A 151 5.36 -3.56 18.08
C LYS A 151 5.70 -2.69 16.87
N THR A 152 6.54 -3.20 15.98
CA THR A 152 6.95 -2.53 14.75
C THR A 152 5.76 -2.32 13.82
N ILE A 153 4.93 -3.36 13.63
CA ILE A 153 3.72 -3.31 12.81
C ILE A 153 2.77 -2.24 13.34
N ASN A 154 2.53 -2.16 14.64
CA ASN A 154 1.66 -1.16 15.26
C ASN A 154 2.15 0.29 15.01
N VAL A 155 3.46 0.50 14.87
CA VAL A 155 4.01 1.80 14.48
C VAL A 155 3.75 2.05 13.00
N LEU A 156 4.12 1.10 12.12
CA LEU A 156 3.92 1.17 10.67
C LEU A 156 2.45 1.33 10.24
N GLN A 157 1.51 0.78 11.02
CA GLN A 157 0.07 0.94 10.80
C GLN A 157 -0.44 2.37 11.02
N LYS A 158 0.32 3.22 11.72
CA LYS A 158 -0.02 4.63 11.91
C LYS A 158 0.41 5.52 10.74
N HIS A 159 1.05 4.95 9.72
CA HIS A 159 1.42 5.69 8.53
C HIS A 159 0.15 6.21 7.82
N PRO A 160 0.10 7.48 7.38
CA PRO A 160 -1.10 8.06 6.75
C PRO A 160 -1.67 7.21 5.61
N PHE A 161 -0.80 6.69 4.74
CA PHE A 161 -1.18 5.78 3.66
C PHE A 161 -1.90 4.50 4.15
N ILE A 162 -1.44 3.89 5.26
CA ILE A 162 -2.05 2.68 5.81
C ILE A 162 -3.35 3.01 6.51
N ILE A 163 -3.41 4.14 7.23
CA ILE A 163 -4.65 4.63 7.86
C ILE A 163 -5.72 4.82 6.78
N GLU A 164 -5.42 5.56 5.71
CA GLU A 164 -6.40 5.83 4.64
C GLU A 164 -6.89 4.54 3.95
N LEU A 165 -5.97 3.60 3.71
CA LEU A 165 -6.32 2.28 3.16
C LEU A 165 -7.27 1.53 4.10
N VAL A 166 -6.94 1.46 5.39
CA VAL A 166 -7.73 0.77 6.42
C VAL A 166 -9.09 1.41 6.61
N GLU A 167 -9.17 2.74 6.64
CA GLU A 167 -10.42 3.49 6.76
C GLU A 167 -11.37 3.20 5.60
N PHE A 168 -10.87 3.26 4.36
CA PHE A 168 -11.68 2.91 3.19
C PHE A 168 -12.18 1.46 3.28
N LEU A 169 -11.28 0.51 3.52
CA LEU A 169 -11.64 -0.92 3.59
C LEU A 169 -12.65 -1.20 4.71
N SER A 170 -12.48 -0.56 5.87
CA SER A 170 -13.40 -0.70 7.00
C SER A 170 -14.77 -0.07 6.75
N SER A 171 -14.87 0.88 5.81
CA SER A 171 -16.14 1.48 5.41
C SER A 171 -16.95 0.60 4.45
N VAL A 172 -16.29 -0.32 3.74
CA VAL A 172 -16.91 -1.16 2.71
C VAL A 172 -17.02 -2.64 3.10
N ILE A 173 -16.31 -3.07 4.14
CA ILE A 173 -16.40 -4.42 4.72
C ILE A 173 -17.42 -4.40 5.87
N ASP A 174 -18.31 -5.39 5.90
CA ASP A 174 -19.36 -5.49 6.92
C ASP A 174 -18.80 -5.57 8.34
N LYS A 175 -19.13 -4.58 9.17
CA LYS A 175 -18.68 -4.48 10.58
C LYS A 175 -19.13 -5.64 11.47
N LYS A 176 -20.23 -6.33 11.12
CA LYS A 176 -20.80 -7.43 11.92
C LYS A 176 -19.85 -8.63 12.11
N MET A 177 -18.81 -8.79 11.29
CA MET A 177 -17.82 -9.87 11.42
C MET A 177 -16.46 -9.40 11.94
N ILE A 178 -16.29 -8.12 12.28
CA ILE A 178 -15.04 -7.58 12.85
C ILE A 178 -15.02 -7.81 14.38
N THR A 179 -16.19 -7.97 15.01
CA THR A 179 -16.37 -8.16 16.46
C THR A 179 -16.48 -9.61 16.91
N ASP A 180 -16.53 -10.57 15.99
CA ASP A 180 -16.74 -12.00 16.31
C ASP A 180 -15.41 -12.77 16.38
N ASN A 181 -14.44 -12.24 17.12
CA ASN A 181 -13.16 -12.90 17.40
C ASN A 181 -12.70 -12.62 18.83
#